data_AF-A0A7S3V438-F1
#
_entry.id   AF-A0A7S3V438-F1
#
_cell.length_a   1.000
_cell.length_b   1.000
_cell.length_c   1.000
_cell.angle_alpha   90.00
_cell.angle_beta   90.00
_cell.angle_gamma   90.00
#
_symmetry.space_group_name_H-M   'P 1'
#
loop_
_entity.id
_entity.type
_entity.pdbx_description
1 polymer ?
#
loop_
_entity_poly.entity_id
_entity_poly.type
_entity_poly.pdbx_seq_one_letter_code
_entity_poly.pdbx_strand_id
1 'polypeptide(L)'
;MKTSTNVLLTLFPGVVAFQPYARQTYHVPGRGRLSPAKHSVWRLQSTIQGTITRRDQKKIPKRRNDLEFRDGPLNSSTISSGQIQLPWHIRIAKGMWEECVPWMATFFVGLFATLAFHHSAPFFLLFLAEFLFCMLSTKKVLQKLNKPMLPEPLINKDWEEVAFKVWASLDDALSRKSYLMGWFYEAPFTALRQEDALSYLSWQRYGMPLGTGLATEEEISDLLKFDLPLLEQNVNGGRPLPQRNPDEDPLPFMAFNCEPLRYRHKPMLFYAATHGMSYATHQSLTKIGFEYVPAKDPEHDLSYWSHIPNTSVDNMTDPLVFIHGVGGIASCYPMIEDLLQSTSDDNTPIIVIDLPHVSLRWCKDNTPKIRSQVASISKILDSVSVGSGKATFVGHSYGTALISWMVQSHPEKVKGCVFIDPICFMLHLKKILFNFHLQRVDEKIQSTRKWDNPFSIGSLINLAGTEMHTNYSMLRQFSWATNSLWPEDLVNRNIPTSIIMSEVDDIVPVQDVEQLFQRADSALIDVHVFDNANHGDMLFDEEMRAVTVEIIRGIARTSHSRRERILESLL
;
A
#
# COMPACT_ATOMS: atom_id res chain seq x y z
N MET A 1 5.61 28.39 39.97
CA MET A 1 5.65 29.25 38.76
C MET A 1 5.37 28.36 37.56
N LYS A 2 4.15 28.44 37.01
CA LYS A 2 3.63 27.63 35.90
C LYS A 2 3.40 28.58 34.71
N THR A 3 4.20 28.43 33.66
CA THR A 3 4.06 28.97 32.29
C THR A 3 5.27 28.38 31.55
N SER A 4 5.17 27.58 30.49
CA SER A 4 4.64 27.93 29.17
C SER A 4 4.66 26.65 28.29
N THR A 5 3.51 26.03 28.01
CA THR A 5 3.45 24.88 27.08
C THR A 5 2.23 24.90 26.15
N ASN A 6 1.41 25.95 26.16
CA ASN A 6 0.11 25.99 25.46
C ASN A 6 0.05 26.92 24.23
N VAL A 7 1.12 27.10 23.45
CA VAL A 7 1.11 28.04 22.30
C VAL A 7 1.14 27.35 20.92
N LEU A 8 1.26 26.03 20.81
CA LEU A 8 1.23 25.35 19.51
C LEU A 8 -0.15 24.85 19.04
N LEU A 9 -1.23 25.08 19.82
CA LEU A 9 -2.59 24.55 19.54
C LEU A 9 -3.62 25.61 19.13
N THR A 10 -3.20 26.84 18.82
CA THR A 10 -4.13 27.99 18.60
C THR A 10 -4.05 28.61 17.21
N LEU A 11 -4.18 27.82 16.15
CA LEU A 11 -4.48 28.36 14.80
C LEU A 11 -5.78 27.87 14.16
N PHE A 12 -6.60 27.05 14.84
CA PHE A 12 -8.00 26.80 14.45
C PHE A 12 -8.87 26.49 15.68
N PRO A 13 -9.55 27.47 16.31
CA PRO A 13 -10.48 27.19 17.39
C PRO A 13 -11.88 26.92 16.81
N GLY A 14 -12.26 25.64 16.72
CA GLY A 14 -13.63 25.22 16.48
C GLY A 14 -13.72 23.87 15.77
N VAL A 15 -14.52 22.94 16.34
CA VAL A 15 -14.82 21.57 15.89
C VAL A 15 -13.71 20.57 16.33
N VAL A 16 -13.83 19.71 17.33
CA VAL A 16 -14.93 18.86 17.83
C VAL A 16 -14.78 18.65 19.35
N ALA A 17 -15.81 18.97 20.13
CA ALA A 17 -16.03 18.35 21.43
C ALA A 17 -16.78 17.03 21.18
N PHE A 18 -16.22 15.91 21.61
CA PHE A 18 -16.87 14.61 21.53
C PHE A 18 -18.08 14.58 22.47
N GLN A 19 -19.29 14.46 21.91
CA GLN A 19 -20.46 13.96 22.63
C GLN A 19 -20.72 12.50 22.20
N PRO A 20 -20.90 11.58 23.15
CA PRO A 20 -21.15 10.17 22.84
C PRO A 20 -22.57 10.02 22.28
N TYR A 21 -22.69 9.56 21.04
CA TYR A 21 -23.96 9.12 20.48
C TYR A 21 -24.34 7.74 21.05
N ALA A 22 -25.62 7.61 21.39
CA ALA A 22 -26.21 6.54 22.17
C ALA A 22 -26.00 5.14 21.57
N ARG A 23 -25.68 4.19 22.47
CA ARG A 23 -25.67 2.74 22.25
C ARG A 23 -27.01 2.29 21.66
N GLN A 24 -27.01 1.73 20.44
CA GLN A 24 -28.06 0.82 19.99
C GLN A 24 -27.50 -0.60 19.99
N THR A 25 -27.84 -1.34 21.03
CA THR A 25 -27.58 -2.78 21.16
C THR A 25 -28.48 -3.54 20.19
N TYR A 26 -27.91 -4.14 19.15
CA TYR A 26 -28.57 -5.17 18.36
C TYR A 26 -28.20 -6.54 18.93
N HIS A 27 -29.20 -7.23 19.48
CA HIS A 27 -29.11 -8.62 19.92
C HIS A 27 -28.98 -9.54 18.70
N VAL A 28 -27.89 -10.32 18.62
CA VAL A 28 -27.80 -11.50 17.77
C VAL A 28 -27.81 -12.75 18.68
N PRO A 29 -28.68 -13.75 18.45
CA PRO A 29 -28.79 -14.91 19.33
C PRO A 29 -27.67 -15.93 19.08
N GLY A 30 -27.18 -16.52 20.17
CA GLY A 30 -26.08 -17.48 20.15
C GLY A 30 -26.40 -18.83 19.50
N ARG A 31 -25.34 -19.44 18.96
CA ARG A 31 -25.12 -20.89 18.77
C ARG A 31 -23.61 -21.06 18.97
N GLY A 32 -23.07 -21.94 19.78
CA GLY A 32 -23.52 -23.23 20.29
C GLY A 32 -22.27 -24.11 20.20
N ARG A 33 -21.53 -24.24 21.31
CA ARG A 33 -20.32 -25.08 21.40
C ARG A 33 -20.67 -26.53 21.04
N LEU A 34 -19.92 -27.13 20.13
CA LEU A 34 -19.87 -28.58 19.96
C LEU A 34 -18.41 -29.04 20.12
N SER A 35 -18.24 -30.02 21.01
CA SER A 35 -16.98 -30.67 21.37
C SER A 35 -16.59 -31.77 20.35
N PRO A 36 -15.38 -32.35 20.45
CA PRO A 36 -14.62 -32.85 19.30
C PRO A 36 -14.95 -34.29 18.89
N ALA A 37 -14.95 -34.55 17.58
CA ALA A 37 -15.00 -35.89 17.02
C ALA A 37 -13.71 -36.23 16.25
N LYS A 38 -12.94 -37.11 16.90
CA LYS A 38 -11.93 -38.07 16.44
C LYS A 38 -11.55 -38.14 14.94
N HIS A 39 -10.25 -37.96 14.73
CA HIS A 39 -9.33 -38.56 13.75
C HIS A 39 -9.88 -39.51 12.66
N SER A 40 -9.52 -39.20 11.40
CA SER A 40 -8.99 -40.20 10.46
C SER A 40 -8.04 -39.55 9.47
N VAL A 41 -6.75 -39.87 9.61
CA VAL A 41 -5.64 -39.48 8.75
C VAL A 41 -5.69 -40.32 7.47
N TRP A 42 -5.77 -39.69 6.30
CA TRP A 42 -5.41 -40.33 5.03
C TRP A 42 -4.10 -39.74 4.52
N ARG A 43 -3.02 -40.48 4.78
CA ARG A 43 -1.75 -40.36 4.05
C ARG A 43 -1.95 -40.92 2.64
N LEU A 44 -1.63 -40.13 1.63
CA LEU A 44 -1.27 -40.63 0.31
C LEU A 44 0.00 -39.91 -0.14
N GLN A 45 1.12 -40.46 0.30
CA GLN A 45 2.40 -40.36 -0.39
C GLN A 45 2.46 -41.50 -1.41
N SER A 46 2.58 -41.18 -2.70
CA SER A 46 3.38 -41.94 -3.67
C SER A 46 3.45 -41.14 -4.97
N THR A 47 4.60 -40.57 -5.32
CA THR A 47 5.60 -41.19 -6.22
C THR A 47 5.15 -41.18 -7.68
N ILE A 48 5.53 -40.13 -8.42
CA ILE A 48 5.85 -40.25 -9.84
C ILE A 48 7.16 -39.49 -10.08
N GLN A 49 8.27 -40.19 -9.90
CA GLN A 49 9.52 -39.88 -10.59
C GLN A 49 9.38 -40.43 -12.01
N GLY A 50 9.17 -39.54 -12.98
CA GLY A 50 9.14 -39.84 -14.41
C GLY A 50 10.16 -38.97 -15.12
N THR A 51 11.32 -39.55 -15.41
CA THR A 51 12.42 -38.99 -16.19
C THR A 51 11.93 -38.54 -17.57
N ILE A 52 11.85 -37.24 -17.85
CA ILE A 52 11.66 -36.73 -19.22
C ILE A 52 13.03 -36.46 -19.82
N THR A 53 13.48 -37.40 -20.65
CA THR A 53 14.68 -37.27 -21.47
C THR A 53 14.43 -36.31 -22.63
N ARG A 54 15.38 -35.40 -22.86
CA ARG A 54 15.52 -34.59 -24.08
C ARG A 54 15.62 -35.50 -25.30
N ARG A 55 14.54 -35.62 -26.08
CA ARG A 55 14.53 -35.80 -27.55
C ARG A 55 13.08 -35.97 -28.00
N ASP A 56 12.53 -34.93 -28.61
CA ASP A 56 11.66 -34.98 -29.79
C ASP A 56 11.08 -33.59 -30.07
N GLN A 57 11.96 -32.67 -30.49
CA GLN A 57 11.55 -31.52 -31.30
C GLN A 57 11.37 -32.02 -32.73
N LYS A 58 10.12 -32.19 -33.21
CA LYS A 58 9.80 -32.09 -34.64
C LYS A 58 8.30 -31.90 -34.88
N LYS A 59 8.01 -30.75 -35.52
CA LYS A 59 6.86 -30.41 -36.38
C LYS A 59 5.50 -30.18 -35.70
N ILE A 60 5.26 -28.92 -35.33
CA ILE A 60 3.90 -28.33 -35.21
C ILE A 60 3.74 -27.34 -36.38
N PRO A 61 2.59 -27.27 -37.07
CA PRO A 61 2.45 -26.51 -38.31
C PRO A 61 2.35 -25.00 -38.02
N LYS A 62 3.12 -24.18 -38.75
CA LYS A 62 2.96 -22.72 -38.80
C LYS A 62 1.58 -22.37 -39.36
N ARG A 63 0.67 -21.87 -38.52
CA ARG A 63 -0.43 -21.00 -38.99
C ARG A 63 -0.01 -19.56 -38.77
N ARG A 64 0.13 -18.83 -39.89
CA ARG A 64 0.19 -17.37 -39.95
C ARG A 64 -1.10 -16.82 -39.34
N ASN A 65 -0.99 -16.04 -38.27
CA ASN A 65 -1.94 -14.98 -37.98
C ASN A 65 -1.16 -13.68 -38.06
N ASP A 66 -1.45 -12.90 -39.10
CA ASP A 66 -0.88 -11.59 -39.32
C ASP A 66 -1.45 -10.63 -38.26
N LEU A 67 -0.74 -10.47 -37.14
CA LEU A 67 -0.83 -9.29 -36.29
C LEU A 67 0.42 -8.47 -36.58
N GLU A 68 0.31 -7.50 -37.48
CA GLU A 68 1.39 -6.56 -37.77
C GLU A 68 1.63 -5.69 -36.52
N PHE A 69 2.66 -6.02 -35.75
CA PHE A 69 3.15 -5.21 -34.64
C PHE A 69 3.94 -4.02 -35.19
N ARG A 70 3.38 -2.81 -35.04
CA ARG A 70 4.12 -1.56 -35.23
C ARG A 70 4.90 -1.25 -33.97
N ASP A 71 6.22 -1.20 -34.07
CA ASP A 71 7.10 -0.57 -33.09
C ASP A 71 6.75 0.92 -32.95
N GLY A 72 5.92 1.23 -31.96
CA GLY A 72 5.54 2.58 -31.55
C GLY A 72 5.87 2.81 -30.08
N PRO A 73 6.12 4.07 -29.65
CA PRO A 73 6.24 4.39 -28.23
C PRO A 73 4.98 3.93 -27.49
N LEU A 74 5.14 3.40 -26.26
CA LEU A 74 4.07 3.01 -25.33
C LEU A 74 2.76 3.74 -25.66
N ASN A 75 1.83 3.04 -26.31
CA ASN A 75 0.60 3.66 -26.78
C ASN A 75 -0.08 4.34 -25.58
N SER A 76 -0.12 5.68 -25.61
CA SER A 76 -0.46 6.54 -24.47
C SER A 76 -1.93 6.42 -23.98
N SER A 77 -2.69 5.48 -24.53
CA SER A 77 -4.10 5.30 -24.24
C SER A 77 -4.27 4.58 -22.91
N THR A 78 -4.60 5.34 -21.87
CA THR A 78 -5.21 4.81 -20.64
C THR A 78 -6.41 3.94 -20.98
N ILE A 79 -6.61 2.87 -20.25
CA ILE A 79 -7.72 1.95 -20.47
C ILE A 79 -8.96 2.52 -19.77
N SER A 80 -10.11 2.46 -20.44
CA SER A 80 -11.36 2.81 -19.80
C SER A 80 -11.58 1.87 -18.62
N SER A 81 -11.65 2.45 -17.42
CA SER A 81 -11.83 1.73 -16.16
C SER A 81 -12.97 0.71 -16.23
N GLY A 82 -14.01 0.92 -17.02
CA GLY A 82 -15.20 0.07 -17.04
C GLY A 82 -16.01 0.11 -15.72
N GLN A 83 -15.44 0.71 -14.66
CA GLN A 83 -16.13 1.05 -13.44
C GLN A 83 -17.29 2.02 -13.73
N ILE A 84 -18.46 1.71 -13.17
CA ILE A 84 -19.59 2.62 -13.15
C ILE A 84 -19.24 3.78 -12.23
N GLN A 85 -18.96 4.94 -12.82
CA GLN A 85 -18.62 6.16 -12.09
C GLN A 85 -19.90 6.92 -11.72
N LEU A 86 -19.86 7.63 -10.58
CA LEU A 86 -20.86 8.65 -10.28
C LEU A 86 -21.00 9.63 -11.46
N PRO A 87 -22.22 10.10 -11.77
CA PRO A 87 -22.42 11.16 -12.74
C PRO A 87 -21.48 12.36 -12.50
N TRP A 88 -20.94 12.94 -13.57
CA TRP A 88 -19.89 13.97 -13.46
C TRP A 88 -20.26 15.13 -12.53
N HIS A 89 -21.51 15.57 -12.53
CA HIS A 89 -22.00 16.64 -11.66
C HIS A 89 -22.03 16.23 -10.18
N ILE A 90 -22.35 14.96 -9.88
CA ILE A 90 -22.28 14.42 -8.51
C ILE A 90 -20.82 14.33 -8.05
N ARG A 91 -19.90 13.93 -8.93
CA ARG A 91 -18.46 13.90 -8.59
C ARG A 91 -17.90 15.28 -8.29
N ILE A 92 -18.31 16.28 -9.06
CA ILE A 92 -17.95 17.67 -8.78
C ILE A 92 -18.53 18.10 -7.44
N ALA A 93 -19.82 17.89 -7.21
CA ALA A 93 -20.48 18.27 -5.95
C ALA A 93 -19.84 17.57 -4.73
N LYS A 94 -19.55 16.27 -4.86
CA LYS A 94 -18.85 15.46 -3.85
C LYS A 94 -17.44 16.00 -3.59
N GLY A 95 -16.65 16.24 -4.63
CA GLY A 95 -15.31 16.81 -4.47
C GLY A 95 -15.33 18.21 -3.86
N MET A 96 -16.28 19.06 -4.27
CA MET A 96 -16.48 20.38 -3.67
C MET A 96 -16.82 20.27 -2.19
N TRP A 97 -17.64 19.30 -1.79
CA TRP A 97 -18.02 19.10 -0.39
C TRP A 97 -16.88 18.53 0.46
N GLU A 98 -16.29 17.41 0.03
CA GLU A 98 -15.24 16.71 0.78
C GLU A 98 -13.97 17.55 0.89
N GLU A 99 -13.66 18.34 -0.14
CA GLU A 99 -12.41 19.09 -0.23
C GLU A 99 -12.64 20.61 -0.15
N CYS A 100 -13.80 21.06 0.37
CA CYS A 100 -14.08 22.49 0.51
C CYS A 100 -13.08 23.18 1.42
N VAL A 101 -12.55 22.50 2.44
CA VAL A 101 -11.76 23.13 3.52
C VAL A 101 -10.50 23.83 2.98
N PRO A 102 -9.64 23.18 2.18
CA PRO A 102 -8.52 23.87 1.52
C PRO A 102 -8.95 25.08 0.68
N TRP A 103 -10.06 24.97 -0.06
CA TRP A 103 -10.54 26.06 -0.93
C TRP A 103 -11.14 27.22 -0.14
N MET A 104 -11.88 26.95 0.94
CA MET A 104 -12.37 27.96 1.86
C MET A 104 -11.21 28.70 2.51
N ALA A 105 -10.18 27.98 2.97
CA ALA A 105 -8.97 28.59 3.52
C ALA A 105 -8.31 29.54 2.50
N THR A 106 -8.14 29.10 1.25
CA THR A 106 -7.58 29.94 0.17
C THR A 106 -8.42 31.19 -0.06
N PHE A 107 -9.74 31.05 -0.12
CA PHE A 107 -10.67 32.17 -0.29
C PHE A 107 -10.56 33.19 0.86
N PHE A 108 -10.62 32.72 2.10
CA PHE A 108 -10.56 33.59 3.28
C PHE A 108 -9.20 34.28 3.42
N VAL A 109 -8.09 33.61 3.10
CA VAL A 109 -6.76 34.26 3.06
C VAL A 109 -6.74 35.42 2.06
N GLY A 110 -7.26 35.22 0.85
CA GLY A 110 -7.37 36.28 -0.15
C GLY A 110 -8.28 37.43 0.29
N LEU A 111 -9.40 37.10 0.93
CA LEU A 111 -10.36 38.08 1.45
C LEU A 111 -9.74 38.93 2.58
N PHE A 112 -9.13 38.29 3.58
CA PHE A 112 -8.51 39.00 4.69
C PHE A 112 -7.32 39.86 4.24
N ALA A 113 -6.51 39.38 3.31
CA ALA A 113 -5.44 40.19 2.73
C ALA A 113 -6.02 41.44 2.03
N THR A 114 -7.08 41.28 1.24
CA THR A 114 -7.76 42.40 0.57
C THR A 114 -8.29 43.44 1.55
N LEU A 115 -8.89 43.00 2.65
CA LEU A 115 -9.37 43.87 3.71
C LEU A 115 -8.21 44.59 4.43
N ALA A 116 -7.14 43.86 4.76
CA ALA A 116 -5.98 44.41 5.46
C ALA A 116 -5.22 45.47 4.64
N PHE A 117 -5.12 45.29 3.32
CA PHE A 117 -4.45 46.23 2.41
C PHE A 117 -5.40 47.29 1.83
N HIS A 118 -6.70 47.24 2.13
CA HIS A 118 -7.74 48.07 1.53
C HIS A 118 -7.67 48.13 0.00
N HIS A 119 -7.27 47.04 -0.65
CA HIS A 119 -7.06 46.95 -2.08
C HIS A 119 -7.38 45.53 -2.56
N SER A 120 -8.04 45.38 -3.71
CA SER A 120 -8.39 44.08 -4.30
C SER A 120 -7.22 43.31 -4.93
N ALA A 121 -6.02 43.91 -5.02
CA ALA A 121 -4.88 43.33 -5.72
C ALA A 121 -4.43 41.99 -5.11
N PRO A 122 -4.37 41.80 -3.78
CA PRO A 122 -4.01 40.51 -3.18
C PRO A 122 -4.92 39.37 -3.62
N PHE A 123 -6.24 39.60 -3.72
CA PHE A 123 -7.18 38.58 -4.20
C PHE A 123 -6.92 38.21 -5.67
N PHE A 124 -6.74 39.21 -6.54
CA PHE A 124 -6.46 38.97 -7.96
C PHE A 124 -5.10 38.30 -8.19
N LEU A 125 -4.08 38.67 -7.41
CA LEU A 125 -2.75 38.04 -7.46
C LEU A 125 -2.81 36.60 -6.98
N LEU A 126 -3.54 36.32 -5.91
CA LEU A 126 -3.74 34.96 -5.41
C LEU A 126 -4.50 34.11 -6.44
N PHE A 127 -5.56 34.66 -7.05
CA PHE A 127 -6.30 33.98 -8.11
C PHE A 127 -5.41 33.68 -9.32
N LEU A 128 -4.60 34.66 -9.77
CA LEU A 128 -3.67 34.46 -10.89
C LEU A 128 -2.61 33.39 -10.56
N ALA A 129 -2.04 33.44 -9.35
CA ALA A 129 -1.08 32.44 -8.89
C ALA A 129 -1.71 31.04 -8.85
N GLU A 130 -2.93 30.90 -8.34
CA GLU A 130 -3.67 29.65 -8.30
C GLU A 130 -4.00 29.13 -9.71
N PHE A 131 -4.43 30.01 -10.62
CA PHE A 131 -4.69 29.64 -12.02
C PHE A 131 -3.42 29.09 -12.70
N LEU A 132 -2.29 29.77 -12.55
CA LEU A 132 -1.00 29.32 -13.07
C LEU A 132 -0.58 27.99 -12.44
N PHE A 133 -0.76 27.84 -11.12
CA PHE A 133 -0.46 26.61 -10.40
C PHE A 133 -1.34 25.43 -10.84
N CYS A 134 -2.63 25.65 -11.07
CA CYS A 134 -3.55 24.67 -11.64
C CYS A 134 -3.12 24.22 -13.04
N MET A 135 -2.71 25.17 -13.89
CA MET A 135 -2.16 24.87 -15.22
C MET A 135 -0.88 24.03 -15.14
N LEU A 136 0.05 24.38 -14.24
CA LEU A 136 1.28 23.62 -14.00
C LEU A 136 1.00 22.20 -13.49
N SER A 137 0.08 22.06 -12.53
CA SER A 137 -0.33 20.78 -11.96
C SER A 137 -0.97 19.88 -13.02
N THR A 138 -1.90 20.44 -13.81
CA THR A 138 -2.57 19.73 -14.90
C THR A 138 -1.58 19.29 -15.98
N LYS A 139 -0.65 20.18 -16.37
CA LYS A 139 0.43 19.83 -17.31
C LYS A 139 1.28 18.69 -16.77
N LYS A 140 1.66 18.72 -15.50
CA LYS A 140 2.45 17.66 -14.85
C LYS A 140 1.71 16.33 -14.83
N VAL A 141 0.42 16.33 -14.49
CA VAL A 141 -0.42 15.13 -14.51
C VAL A 141 -0.50 14.55 -15.93
N LEU A 142 -0.92 15.35 -16.92
CA LEU A 142 -1.13 14.86 -18.28
C LEU A 142 0.15 14.40 -18.98
N GLN A 143 1.27 15.10 -18.79
CA GLN A 143 2.51 14.82 -19.51
C GLN A 143 3.38 13.75 -18.84
N LYS A 144 3.31 13.64 -17.50
CA LYS A 144 4.25 12.83 -16.70
C LYS A 144 3.54 11.73 -15.91
N LEU A 145 2.58 12.11 -15.06
CA LEU A 145 2.05 11.19 -14.04
C LEU A 145 1.00 10.23 -14.60
N ASN A 146 0.17 10.67 -15.55
CA ASN A 146 -0.95 9.89 -16.06
C ASN A 146 -0.55 8.71 -16.96
N LYS A 147 0.72 8.64 -17.38
CA LYS A 147 1.23 7.56 -18.22
C LYS A 147 1.27 6.25 -17.41
N PRO A 148 0.67 5.14 -17.89
CA PRO A 148 0.85 3.83 -17.28
C PRO A 148 2.34 3.48 -17.14
N MET A 149 2.68 2.73 -16.10
CA MET A 149 4.05 2.28 -15.84
C MET A 149 4.04 0.76 -15.71
N LEU A 150 5.05 0.14 -16.32
CA LEU A 150 5.29 -1.29 -16.16
C LEU A 150 5.75 -1.58 -14.72
N PRO A 151 5.29 -2.70 -14.14
CA PRO A 151 5.73 -3.13 -12.84
C PRO A 151 7.23 -3.41 -12.86
N GLU A 152 7.90 -3.22 -11.73
CA GLU A 152 9.24 -3.75 -11.54
C GLU A 152 9.20 -5.30 -11.63
N PRO A 153 10.27 -5.96 -12.07
CA PRO A 153 10.31 -7.42 -12.10
C PRO A 153 10.28 -8.02 -10.70
N LEU A 154 9.76 -9.26 -10.61
CA LEU A 154 9.75 -10.07 -9.39
C LEU A 154 11.17 -10.27 -8.85
N ILE A 155 11.26 -10.41 -7.53
CA ILE A 155 12.52 -10.56 -6.81
C ILE A 155 12.55 -11.95 -6.20
N ASN A 156 13.55 -12.76 -6.56
CA ASN A 156 13.79 -14.08 -5.97
C ASN A 156 12.56 -15.00 -5.94
N LYS A 157 11.65 -14.83 -6.92
CA LYS A 157 10.40 -15.57 -7.06
C LYS A 157 10.09 -15.75 -8.54
N ASP A 158 9.63 -16.95 -8.88
CA ASP A 158 9.10 -17.25 -10.20
C ASP A 158 7.60 -16.90 -10.23
N TRP A 159 7.11 -16.50 -11.41
CA TRP A 159 5.70 -16.12 -11.56
C TRP A 159 4.77 -17.30 -11.25
N GLU A 160 5.16 -18.51 -11.63
CA GLU A 160 4.41 -19.73 -11.42
C GLU A 160 4.13 -19.95 -9.93
N GLU A 161 5.13 -19.72 -9.06
CA GLU A 161 4.97 -19.81 -7.60
C GLU A 161 3.95 -18.79 -7.09
N VAL A 162 4.03 -17.54 -7.57
CA VAL A 162 3.09 -16.48 -7.22
C VAL A 162 1.67 -16.85 -7.65
N ALA A 163 1.50 -17.33 -8.88
CA ALA A 163 0.20 -17.74 -9.42
C ALA A 163 -0.40 -18.91 -8.61
N PHE A 164 0.40 -19.92 -8.26
CA PHE A 164 -0.06 -21.02 -7.42
C PHE A 164 -0.46 -20.55 -6.02
N LYS A 165 0.31 -19.65 -5.40
CA LYS A 165 0.00 -19.08 -4.08
C LYS A 165 -1.30 -18.28 -4.09
N VAL A 166 -1.56 -17.50 -5.14
CA VAL A 166 -2.83 -16.78 -5.32
C VAL A 166 -4.01 -17.75 -5.28
N TRP A 167 -3.97 -18.83 -6.07
CA TRP A 167 -5.07 -19.80 -6.08
C TRP A 167 -5.15 -20.64 -4.80
N ALA A 168 -4.01 -20.97 -4.18
CA ALA A 168 -3.95 -21.74 -2.94
C ALA A 168 -4.43 -20.94 -1.71
N SER A 169 -4.38 -19.60 -1.77
CA SER A 169 -4.94 -18.74 -0.74
C SER A 169 -6.47 -18.78 -0.67
N LEU A 170 -7.13 -19.40 -1.65
CA LEU A 170 -8.58 -19.45 -1.79
C LEU A 170 -9.11 -20.88 -1.59
N ASP A 171 -10.04 -21.02 -0.64
CA ASP A 171 -10.44 -22.31 -0.07
C ASP A 171 -11.12 -23.26 -1.06
N ASP A 172 -12.06 -22.74 -1.84
CA ASP A 172 -12.93 -23.55 -2.67
C ASP A 172 -13.21 -22.90 -4.04
N ALA A 173 -13.79 -23.68 -4.96
CA ALA A 173 -14.06 -23.25 -6.33
C ALA A 173 -15.04 -22.08 -6.44
N LEU A 174 -16.00 -21.95 -5.52
CA LEU A 174 -16.93 -20.81 -5.48
C LEU A 174 -16.17 -19.55 -5.04
N SER A 175 -15.34 -19.66 -4.00
CA SER A 175 -14.47 -18.57 -3.53
C SER A 175 -13.50 -18.11 -4.64
N ARG A 176 -12.93 -19.05 -5.41
CA ARG A 176 -12.08 -18.75 -6.57
C ARG A 176 -12.81 -18.03 -7.71
N LYS A 177 -14.06 -18.41 -7.99
CA LYS A 177 -14.90 -17.68 -8.94
C LYS A 177 -15.25 -16.29 -8.43
N SER A 178 -15.63 -16.16 -7.16
CA SER A 178 -15.96 -14.87 -6.55
C SER A 178 -14.76 -13.93 -6.53
N TYR A 179 -13.56 -14.47 -6.24
CA TYR A 179 -12.30 -13.75 -6.34
C TYR A 179 -12.07 -13.22 -7.76
N LEU A 180 -12.12 -14.10 -8.76
CA LEU A 180 -11.89 -13.73 -10.15
C LEU A 180 -12.91 -12.69 -10.62
N MET A 181 -14.20 -12.97 -10.45
CA MET A 181 -15.26 -12.07 -10.91
C MET A 181 -15.32 -10.77 -10.12
N GLY A 182 -14.75 -10.73 -8.92
CA GLY A 182 -14.54 -9.49 -8.19
C GLY A 182 -13.66 -8.49 -8.94
N TRP A 183 -12.68 -8.96 -9.71
CA TRP A 183 -11.86 -8.11 -10.61
C TRP A 183 -12.63 -7.63 -11.85
N PHE A 184 -13.73 -8.31 -12.21
CA PHE A 184 -14.63 -7.97 -13.30
C PHE A 184 -15.92 -7.27 -12.80
N TYR A 185 -15.81 -6.44 -11.76
CA TYR A 185 -16.93 -5.66 -11.22
C TYR A 185 -18.13 -6.51 -10.77
N GLU A 186 -17.89 -7.68 -10.18
CA GLU A 186 -18.93 -8.64 -9.76
C GLU A 186 -19.80 -9.15 -10.91
N ALA A 187 -19.32 -9.10 -12.16
CA ALA A 187 -20.07 -9.62 -13.30
C ALA A 187 -20.37 -11.13 -13.14
N PRO A 188 -21.49 -11.63 -13.67
CA PRO A 188 -21.78 -13.06 -13.66
C PRO A 188 -20.66 -13.86 -14.35
N PHE A 189 -20.22 -14.96 -13.75
CA PHE A 189 -19.17 -15.82 -14.33
C PHE A 189 -19.50 -16.30 -15.75
N THR A 190 -20.79 -16.44 -16.09
CA THR A 190 -21.26 -16.83 -17.43
C THR A 190 -20.96 -15.77 -18.51
N ALA A 191 -20.65 -14.53 -18.13
CA ALA A 191 -20.26 -13.46 -19.04
C ALA A 191 -18.78 -13.52 -19.43
N LEU A 192 -17.93 -14.18 -18.62
CA LEU A 192 -16.49 -14.23 -18.86
C LEU A 192 -16.17 -15.01 -20.14
N ARG A 193 -15.40 -14.40 -21.03
CA ARG A 193 -14.83 -15.05 -22.23
C ARG A 193 -13.34 -15.30 -22.08
N GLN A 194 -12.81 -16.19 -22.92
CA GLN A 194 -11.39 -16.54 -22.95
C GLN A 194 -10.51 -15.29 -23.19
N GLU A 195 -10.94 -14.39 -24.06
CA GLU A 195 -10.23 -13.16 -24.41
C GLU A 195 -10.19 -12.16 -23.24
N ASP A 196 -11.26 -12.08 -22.45
CA ASP A 196 -11.32 -11.25 -21.23
C ASP A 196 -10.35 -11.78 -20.18
N ALA A 197 -10.36 -13.10 -19.96
CA ALA A 197 -9.47 -13.78 -19.03
C ALA A 197 -8.00 -13.61 -19.43
N LEU A 198 -7.66 -13.76 -20.71
CA LEU A 198 -6.30 -13.54 -21.20
C LEU A 198 -5.83 -12.10 -21.01
N SER A 199 -6.70 -11.12 -21.25
CA SER A 199 -6.41 -9.71 -21.04
C SER A 199 -6.16 -9.41 -19.55
N TYR A 200 -6.98 -9.97 -18.66
CA TYR A 200 -6.80 -9.89 -17.21
C TYR A 200 -5.51 -10.56 -16.74
N LEU A 201 -5.21 -11.78 -17.19
CA LEU A 201 -3.99 -12.51 -16.82
C LEU A 201 -2.73 -11.80 -17.31
N SER A 202 -2.76 -11.23 -18.52
CA SER A 202 -1.68 -10.40 -19.04
C SER A 202 -1.41 -9.19 -18.15
N TRP A 203 -2.48 -8.52 -17.69
CA TRP A 203 -2.36 -7.44 -16.72
C TRP A 203 -1.85 -7.93 -15.37
N GLN A 204 -2.35 -9.06 -14.89
CA GLN A 204 -1.96 -9.63 -13.60
C GLN A 204 -0.44 -9.93 -13.55
N ARG A 205 0.09 -10.49 -14.64
CA ARG A 205 1.49 -10.93 -14.79
C ARG A 205 2.45 -9.82 -15.19
N TYR A 206 2.09 -9.04 -16.21
CA TYR A 206 2.99 -8.07 -16.85
C TYR A 206 2.59 -6.61 -16.59
N GLY A 207 1.47 -6.39 -15.90
CA GLY A 207 0.96 -5.06 -15.57
C GLY A 207 0.28 -4.32 -16.72
N MET A 208 0.14 -4.93 -17.90
CA MET A 208 -0.54 -4.33 -19.05
C MET A 208 -1.52 -5.33 -19.68
N PRO A 209 -2.74 -4.90 -20.05
CA PRO A 209 -3.67 -5.75 -20.80
C PRO A 209 -3.23 -5.99 -22.25
N LEU A 210 -3.61 -7.14 -22.82
CA LEU A 210 -3.24 -7.53 -24.20
C LEU A 210 -3.69 -6.51 -25.26
N GLY A 211 -4.82 -5.82 -25.04
CA GLY A 211 -5.35 -4.81 -25.96
C GLY A 211 -4.49 -3.54 -26.13
N THR A 212 -3.38 -3.42 -25.40
CA THR A 212 -2.44 -2.29 -25.48
C THR A 212 -1.46 -2.41 -26.66
N GLY A 213 -1.31 -3.60 -27.25
CA GLY A 213 -0.34 -3.88 -28.32
C GLY A 213 1.10 -3.96 -27.85
N LEU A 214 1.34 -4.06 -26.54
CA LEU A 214 2.67 -4.11 -25.93
C LEU A 214 3.15 -5.52 -25.60
N ALA A 215 2.23 -6.48 -25.55
CA ALA A 215 2.57 -7.86 -25.23
C ALA A 215 3.32 -8.51 -26.40
N THR A 216 4.44 -9.14 -26.09
CA THR A 216 5.25 -9.90 -27.05
C THR A 216 4.59 -11.25 -27.38
N GLU A 217 4.99 -11.86 -28.49
CA GLU A 217 4.51 -13.21 -28.86
C GLU A 217 4.87 -14.26 -27.80
N GLU A 218 5.99 -14.09 -27.11
CA GLU A 218 6.44 -14.98 -26.03
C GLU A 218 5.53 -14.86 -24.81
N GLU A 219 5.23 -13.63 -24.37
CA GLU A 219 4.30 -13.38 -23.25
C GLU A 219 2.89 -13.91 -23.54
N ILE A 220 2.39 -13.75 -24.77
CA ILE A 220 1.10 -14.33 -25.17
C ILE A 220 1.16 -15.86 -25.13
N SER A 221 2.26 -16.45 -25.59
CA SER A 221 2.48 -17.90 -25.54
C SER A 221 2.50 -18.42 -24.10
N ASP A 222 3.13 -17.71 -23.18
CA ASP A 222 3.20 -18.09 -21.76
C ASP A 222 1.82 -18.07 -21.12
N LEU A 223 1.03 -17.03 -21.39
CA LEU A 223 -0.35 -16.92 -20.90
C LEU A 223 -1.22 -18.09 -21.38
N LEU A 224 -1.10 -18.48 -22.65
CA LEU A 224 -1.86 -19.58 -23.24
C LEU A 224 -1.42 -20.96 -22.73
N LYS A 225 -0.13 -21.13 -22.43
CA LYS A 225 0.42 -22.43 -22.00
C LYS A 225 0.31 -22.68 -20.50
N PHE A 226 0.33 -21.62 -19.68
CA PHE A 226 0.37 -21.73 -18.22
C PHE A 226 -0.83 -21.05 -17.55
N ASP A 227 -0.96 -19.73 -17.72
CA ASP A 227 -1.88 -18.93 -16.90
C ASP A 227 -3.36 -19.25 -17.16
N LEU A 228 -3.75 -19.33 -18.44
CA LEU A 228 -5.13 -19.63 -18.80
C LEU A 228 -5.55 -21.06 -18.40
N PRO A 229 -4.77 -22.13 -18.68
CA PRO A 229 -5.08 -23.46 -18.18
C PRO A 229 -5.19 -23.53 -16.65
N LEU A 230 -4.29 -22.84 -15.93
CA LEU A 230 -4.33 -22.78 -14.47
C LEU A 230 -5.60 -22.10 -13.97
N LEU A 231 -6.00 -20.99 -14.59
CA LEU A 231 -7.26 -20.31 -14.28
C LEU A 231 -8.45 -21.25 -14.54
N GLU A 232 -8.54 -21.86 -15.72
CA GLU A 232 -9.62 -22.77 -16.11
C GLU A 232 -9.72 -23.98 -15.17
N GLN A 233 -8.59 -24.52 -14.72
CA GLN A 233 -8.55 -25.57 -13.72
C GLN A 233 -9.18 -25.11 -12.40
N ASN A 234 -8.84 -23.92 -11.93
CA ASN A 234 -9.27 -23.38 -10.65
C ASN A 234 -10.72 -22.90 -10.62
N VAL A 235 -11.23 -22.36 -11.74
CA VAL A 235 -12.57 -21.76 -11.78
C VAL A 235 -13.57 -22.54 -12.63
N ASN A 236 -13.14 -23.42 -13.52
CA ASN A 236 -14.04 -24.15 -14.43
C ASN A 236 -13.77 -25.66 -14.50
N GLY A 237 -13.03 -26.21 -13.53
CA GLY A 237 -12.71 -27.64 -13.48
C GLY A 237 -11.91 -28.13 -14.69
N GLY A 238 -11.10 -27.25 -15.28
CA GLY A 238 -10.25 -27.53 -16.44
C GLY A 238 -10.97 -27.47 -17.77
N ARG A 239 -12.26 -27.09 -17.80
CA ARG A 239 -12.98 -26.87 -19.06
C ARG A 239 -12.62 -25.51 -19.64
N PRO A 240 -12.40 -25.42 -20.96
CA PRO A 240 -12.15 -24.15 -21.63
C PRO A 240 -13.24 -23.12 -21.37
N LEU A 241 -12.86 -21.86 -21.22
CA LEU A 241 -13.80 -20.73 -21.24
C LEU A 241 -14.39 -20.55 -22.65
N PRO A 242 -15.64 -20.07 -22.76
CA PRO A 242 -16.23 -19.77 -24.06
C PRO A 242 -15.48 -18.64 -24.77
N GLN A 243 -15.39 -18.73 -26.10
CA GLN A 243 -14.85 -17.64 -26.94
C GLN A 243 -15.88 -16.54 -27.12
N ARG A 244 -15.41 -15.30 -27.26
CA ARG A 244 -16.28 -14.14 -27.49
C ARG A 244 -16.94 -14.21 -28.87
N ASN A 245 -18.25 -13.99 -28.91
CA ASN A 245 -18.96 -13.85 -30.18
C ASN A 245 -18.63 -12.50 -30.85
N PRO A 246 -18.70 -12.36 -32.18
CA PRO A 246 -18.40 -11.10 -32.87
C PRO A 246 -19.21 -9.88 -32.41
N ASP A 247 -20.45 -10.11 -31.95
CA ASP A 247 -21.37 -9.06 -31.51
C ASP A 247 -21.33 -8.81 -29.98
N GLU A 248 -20.49 -9.53 -29.25
CA GLU A 248 -20.34 -9.35 -27.80
C GLU A 248 -19.26 -8.31 -27.48
N ASP A 249 -19.58 -7.37 -26.59
CA ASP A 249 -18.60 -6.41 -26.09
C ASP A 249 -17.62 -7.08 -25.10
N PRO A 250 -16.35 -6.63 -25.05
CA PRO A 250 -15.39 -7.07 -24.04
C PRO A 250 -15.87 -6.82 -22.60
N LEU A 251 -15.65 -7.77 -21.71
CA LEU A 251 -15.97 -7.60 -20.30
C LEU A 251 -14.88 -6.74 -19.63
N PRO A 252 -15.23 -5.60 -19.01
CA PRO A 252 -14.25 -4.75 -18.35
C PRO A 252 -13.74 -5.40 -17.05
N PHE A 253 -12.48 -5.12 -16.72
CA PHE A 253 -11.87 -5.49 -15.45
C PHE A 253 -11.05 -4.34 -14.88
N MET A 254 -10.77 -4.39 -13.58
CA MET A 254 -10.00 -3.38 -12.88
C MET A 254 -8.52 -3.53 -13.24
N ALA A 255 -7.98 -2.55 -13.97
CA ALA A 255 -6.56 -2.46 -14.33
C ALA A 255 -5.97 -1.14 -13.79
N PHE A 256 -5.95 -1.00 -12.47
CA PHE A 256 -5.77 0.28 -11.77
C PHE A 256 -4.54 1.10 -12.24
N ASN A 257 -3.43 0.45 -12.58
CA ASN A 257 -2.22 1.13 -13.05
C ASN A 257 -2.28 1.62 -14.49
N CYS A 258 -3.24 1.11 -15.27
CA CYS A 258 -3.53 1.53 -16.63
C CYS A 258 -4.69 2.55 -16.70
N GLU A 259 -5.44 2.71 -15.61
CA GLU A 259 -6.55 3.67 -15.53
C GLU A 259 -6.03 5.12 -15.45
N PRO A 260 -6.82 6.10 -15.93
CA PRO A 260 -6.53 7.51 -15.69
C PRO A 260 -6.39 7.81 -14.20
N LEU A 261 -5.37 8.59 -13.83
CA LEU A 261 -5.19 9.04 -12.45
C LEU A 261 -6.43 9.82 -11.99
N ARG A 262 -6.92 9.48 -10.80
CA ARG A 262 -8.08 10.13 -10.17
C ARG A 262 -7.63 11.38 -9.42
N TYR A 263 -7.21 12.38 -10.18
CA TYR A 263 -6.68 13.63 -9.65
C TYR A 263 -7.77 14.68 -9.45
N ARG A 264 -7.75 15.33 -8.28
CA ARG A 264 -8.48 16.59 -8.03
C ARG A 264 -7.48 17.67 -7.64
N HIS A 265 -7.64 18.86 -8.22
CA HIS A 265 -6.72 19.96 -7.96
C HIS A 265 -6.81 20.43 -6.51
N LYS A 266 -5.66 20.40 -5.83
CA LYS A 266 -5.49 20.97 -4.49
C LYS A 266 -4.93 22.39 -4.64
N PRO A 267 -5.49 23.39 -3.94
CA PRO A 267 -5.03 24.75 -4.08
C PRO A 267 -3.58 24.92 -3.62
N MET A 268 -2.87 25.92 -4.11
CA MET A 268 -1.47 26.18 -3.73
C MET A 268 -1.29 26.30 -2.21
N LEU A 269 -2.27 26.89 -1.51
CA LEU A 269 -2.27 27.01 -0.06
C LEU A 269 -2.27 25.66 0.67
N PHE A 270 -2.89 24.62 0.08
CA PHE A 270 -2.85 23.27 0.64
C PHE A 270 -1.41 22.76 0.72
N TYR A 271 -0.66 22.85 -0.39
CA TYR A 271 0.74 22.42 -0.41
C TYR A 271 1.62 23.32 0.47
N ALA A 272 1.34 24.62 0.54
CA ALA A 272 2.02 25.51 1.46
C ALA A 272 1.81 25.08 2.92
N ALA A 273 0.59 24.70 3.29
CA ALA A 273 0.25 24.20 4.62
C ALA A 273 0.93 22.85 4.93
N THR A 274 0.94 21.90 3.99
CA THR A 274 1.61 20.59 4.21
C THR A 274 3.13 20.72 4.29
N HIS A 275 3.74 21.59 3.47
CA HIS A 275 5.16 21.95 3.61
C HIS A 275 5.45 22.67 4.94
N GLY A 276 4.56 23.56 5.38
CA GLY A 276 4.67 24.22 6.69
C GLY A 276 4.59 23.23 7.86
N MET A 277 3.68 22.26 7.79
CA MET A 277 3.55 21.18 8.78
C MET A 277 4.78 20.26 8.79
N SER A 278 5.32 19.94 7.61
CA SER A 278 6.59 19.22 7.48
C SER A 278 7.72 20.01 8.14
N TYR A 279 7.83 21.31 7.88
CA TYR A 279 8.85 22.16 8.50
C TYR A 279 8.69 22.20 10.03
N ALA A 280 7.48 22.33 10.56
CA ALA A 280 7.23 22.28 12.00
C ALA A 280 7.65 20.93 12.59
N THR A 281 7.33 19.82 11.92
CA THR A 281 7.74 18.46 12.31
C THR A 281 9.26 18.32 12.30
N HIS A 282 9.95 18.89 11.29
CA HIS A 282 11.41 18.92 11.22
C HIS A 282 11.99 19.60 12.47
N GLN A 283 11.45 20.77 12.84
CA GLN A 283 11.90 21.48 14.04
C GLN A 283 11.63 20.67 15.31
N SER A 284 10.49 19.99 15.42
CA SER A 284 10.16 19.14 16.56
C SER A 284 11.09 17.94 16.68
N LEU A 285 11.42 17.27 15.56
CA LEU A 285 12.37 16.16 15.53
C LEU A 285 13.80 16.60 15.92
N THR A 286 14.25 17.74 15.41
CA THR A 286 15.56 18.32 15.81
C THR A 286 15.61 18.62 17.29
N LYS A 287 14.53 19.12 17.90
CA LYS A 287 14.48 19.41 19.35
C LYS A 287 14.60 18.16 20.22
N ILE A 288 14.14 17.01 19.74
CA ILE A 288 14.26 15.73 20.46
C ILE A 288 15.50 14.92 20.01
N GLY A 289 16.45 15.57 19.31
CA GLY A 289 17.77 15.02 19.03
C GLY A 289 17.94 14.28 17.70
N PHE A 290 16.95 14.31 16.80
CA PHE A 290 17.13 13.75 15.45
C PHE A 290 17.88 14.72 14.53
N GLU A 291 18.79 14.18 13.74
CA GLU A 291 19.46 14.86 12.63
C GLU A 291 18.79 14.53 11.30
N TYR A 292 18.58 15.52 10.44
CA TYR A 292 18.05 15.31 9.10
C TYR A 292 19.17 15.17 8.08
N VAL A 293 19.16 14.05 7.36
CA VAL A 293 20.10 13.78 6.27
C VAL A 293 19.34 13.86 4.94
N PRO A 294 19.60 14.88 4.10
CA PRO A 294 18.94 15.01 2.80
C PRO A 294 19.45 13.97 1.81
N ALA A 295 18.58 13.55 0.88
CA ALA A 295 18.97 12.76 -0.29
C ALA A 295 20.09 13.46 -1.07
N LYS A 296 21.19 12.75 -1.36
CA LYS A 296 22.28 13.26 -2.19
C LYS A 296 21.85 13.38 -3.65
N ASP A 297 21.15 12.36 -4.14
CA ASP A 297 20.48 12.35 -5.43
C ASP A 297 18.97 12.08 -5.22
N PRO A 298 18.09 13.10 -5.35
CA PRO A 298 16.65 12.94 -5.14
C PRO A 298 15.94 11.91 -6.05
N GLU A 299 16.56 11.48 -7.16
CA GLU A 299 15.97 10.46 -8.03
C GLU A 299 16.28 9.03 -7.57
N HIS A 300 17.36 8.84 -6.81
CA HIS A 300 17.89 7.51 -6.45
C HIS A 300 18.02 7.27 -4.95
N ASP A 301 18.15 8.34 -4.16
CA ASP A 301 18.36 8.28 -2.73
C ASP A 301 17.17 8.89 -1.96
N LEU A 302 16.97 8.39 -0.75
CA LEU A 302 15.96 8.88 0.18
C LEU A 302 16.58 9.83 1.20
N SER A 303 15.80 10.83 1.58
CA SER A 303 16.06 11.60 2.79
C SER A 303 15.61 10.82 4.01
N TYR A 304 16.27 11.02 5.14
CA TYR A 304 15.90 10.36 6.39
C TYR A 304 16.28 11.21 7.60
N TRP A 305 15.70 10.85 8.74
CA TRP A 305 16.09 11.34 10.04
C TRP A 305 16.84 10.25 10.80
N SER A 306 17.87 10.62 11.54
CA SER A 306 18.60 9.69 12.40
C SER A 306 18.76 10.26 13.80
N HIS A 307 18.43 9.45 14.80
CA HIS A 307 18.79 9.69 16.19
C HIS A 307 19.81 8.64 16.60
N ILE A 308 21.07 9.05 16.77
CA ILE A 308 22.17 8.17 17.16
C ILE A 308 22.46 8.39 18.65
N PRO A 309 22.37 7.35 19.50
CA PRO A 309 22.67 7.44 20.93
C PRO A 309 24.10 7.94 21.17
N ASN A 310 24.29 8.78 22.19
CA ASN A 310 25.60 9.31 22.56
C ASN A 310 26.41 8.28 23.38
N THR A 311 26.76 7.17 22.75
CA THR A 311 27.57 6.08 23.32
C THR A 311 28.59 5.59 22.29
N SER A 312 29.56 4.77 22.72
CA SER A 312 30.47 4.11 21.77
C SER A 312 29.69 3.13 20.89
N VAL A 313 30.10 3.03 19.64
CA VAL A 313 29.59 2.08 18.63
C VAL A 313 29.39 0.68 19.24
N ASP A 314 30.38 0.15 19.94
CA ASP A 314 30.31 -1.20 20.55
C ASP A 314 29.17 -1.42 21.58
N ASN A 315 28.59 -0.34 22.11
CA ASN A 315 27.49 -0.39 23.09
C ASN A 315 26.11 -0.13 22.46
N MET A 316 26.04 0.12 21.15
CA MET A 316 24.77 0.32 20.44
C MET A 316 24.14 -1.01 20.07
N THR A 317 22.82 -1.09 20.14
CA THR A 317 22.07 -2.22 19.56
C THR A 317 21.85 -2.02 18.06
N ASP A 318 21.34 -3.05 17.39
CA ASP A 318 20.90 -2.94 16.00
C ASP A 318 19.87 -1.79 15.83
N PRO A 319 19.95 -1.01 14.75
CA PRO A 319 19.06 0.11 14.50
C PRO A 319 17.59 -0.30 14.32
N LEU A 320 16.70 0.62 14.68
CA LEU A 320 15.28 0.59 14.35
C LEU A 320 15.01 1.52 13.17
N VAL A 321 14.42 0.99 12.10
CA VAL A 321 14.03 1.76 10.92
C VAL A 321 12.52 1.90 10.87
N PHE A 322 12.02 3.12 11.05
CA PHE A 322 10.61 3.45 10.93
C PHE A 322 10.29 4.01 9.53
N ILE A 323 9.28 3.43 8.87
CA ILE A 323 8.84 3.81 7.53
C ILE A 323 7.36 4.19 7.58
N HIS A 324 7.08 5.48 7.37
CA HIS A 324 5.73 6.00 7.47
C HIS A 324 4.87 5.68 6.24
N GLY A 325 3.55 5.74 6.45
CA GLY A 325 2.54 5.60 5.40
C GLY A 325 2.09 6.94 4.81
N VAL A 326 0.89 6.95 4.24
CA VAL A 326 0.24 8.19 3.79
C VAL A 326 0.01 9.14 4.97
N GLY A 327 0.24 10.44 4.74
CA GLY A 327 0.13 11.49 5.78
C GLY A 327 1.47 11.92 6.36
N GLY A 328 2.54 11.18 6.08
CA GLY A 328 3.91 11.60 6.37
C GLY A 328 4.37 11.39 7.81
N ILE A 329 5.57 11.87 8.10
CA ILE A 329 6.16 11.84 9.45
C ILE A 329 5.28 12.61 10.47
N ALA A 330 4.59 13.66 10.03
CA ALA A 330 3.75 14.48 10.90
C ALA A 330 2.63 13.67 11.59
N SER A 331 2.01 12.72 10.88
CA SER A 331 0.97 11.85 11.48
C SER A 331 1.54 10.79 12.41
N CYS A 332 2.82 10.44 12.25
CA CYS A 332 3.50 9.42 13.05
C CYS A 332 4.34 10.02 14.19
N TYR A 333 4.37 11.35 14.35
CA TYR A 333 5.27 12.02 15.30
C TYR A 333 5.11 11.51 16.74
N PRO A 334 3.90 11.36 17.31
CA PRO A 334 3.75 10.82 18.68
C PRO A 334 4.35 9.42 18.82
N MET A 335 4.18 8.56 17.81
CA MET A 335 4.77 7.21 17.83
C MET A 335 6.30 7.26 17.78
N ILE A 336 6.88 8.16 16.99
CA ILE A 336 8.34 8.33 16.93
C ILE A 336 8.89 8.83 18.27
N GLU A 337 8.17 9.75 18.92
CA GLU A 337 8.52 10.26 20.26
C GLU A 337 8.43 9.15 21.33
N ASP A 338 7.35 8.37 21.35
CA ASP A 338 7.19 7.26 22.29
C ASP A 338 8.24 6.16 22.04
N LEU A 339 8.57 5.87 20.78
CA LEU A 339 9.66 4.95 20.43
C LEU A 339 11.00 5.45 20.98
N LEU A 340 11.33 6.71 20.74
CA LEU A 340 12.56 7.33 21.26
C LEU A 340 12.66 7.21 22.79
N GLN A 341 11.56 7.48 23.49
CA GLN A 341 11.51 7.36 24.96
C GLN A 341 11.68 5.90 25.40
N SER A 342 10.94 4.97 24.78
CA SER A 342 10.94 3.55 25.15
C SER A 342 12.27 2.83 24.90
N THR A 343 13.04 3.25 23.90
CA THR A 343 14.34 2.63 23.53
C THR A 343 15.55 3.41 24.05
N SER A 344 15.34 4.46 24.84
CA SER A 344 16.42 5.30 25.37
C SER A 344 17.44 4.52 26.22
N ASP A 345 16.95 3.58 27.03
CA ASP A 345 17.79 2.70 27.85
C ASP A 345 18.59 1.66 27.03
N ASP A 346 18.13 1.35 25.81
CA ASP A 346 18.66 0.27 24.99
C ASP A 346 19.82 0.73 24.08
N ASN A 347 20.17 2.02 24.06
CA ASN A 347 21.13 2.61 23.12
C ASN A 347 20.83 2.20 21.66
N THR A 348 19.55 2.21 21.29
CA THR A 348 19.09 1.86 19.94
C THR A 348 19.12 3.08 19.01
N PRO A 349 19.87 3.03 17.88
CA PRO A 349 19.74 4.04 16.84
C PRO A 349 18.36 3.99 16.19
N ILE A 350 17.71 5.14 15.98
CA ILE A 350 16.42 5.23 15.30
C ILE A 350 16.60 5.98 13.98
N ILE A 351 16.13 5.38 12.90
CA ILE A 351 16.13 5.93 11.55
C ILE A 351 14.68 6.08 11.11
N VAL A 352 14.26 7.28 10.73
CA VAL A 352 12.92 7.55 10.18
C VAL A 352 13.06 7.94 8.72
N ILE A 353 12.51 7.13 7.82
CA ILE A 353 12.57 7.37 6.37
C ILE A 353 11.59 8.47 5.99
N ASP A 354 12.02 9.49 5.25
CA ASP A 354 11.15 10.55 4.73
C ASP A 354 10.70 10.23 3.30
N LEU A 355 9.39 10.05 3.10
CA LEU A 355 8.77 9.75 1.81
C LEU A 355 7.85 10.91 1.35
N PRO A 356 8.40 12.01 0.80
CA PRO A 356 7.61 13.17 0.38
C PRO A 356 6.40 12.86 -0.52
N HIS A 357 6.53 11.85 -1.37
CA HIS A 357 5.54 11.44 -2.37
C HIS A 357 4.27 10.80 -1.79
N VAL A 358 4.29 10.39 -0.51
CA VAL A 358 3.09 9.93 0.22
C VAL A 358 2.75 10.85 1.41
N SER A 359 3.42 12.00 1.53
CA SER A 359 3.23 12.95 2.64
C SER A 359 2.37 14.16 2.26
N LEU A 360 1.57 14.07 1.18
CA LEU A 360 0.75 15.19 0.68
C LEU A 360 1.56 16.46 0.34
N ARG A 361 2.83 16.28 -0.01
CA ARG A 361 3.75 17.37 -0.36
C ARG A 361 3.92 17.46 -1.86
N TRP A 362 4.10 18.68 -2.34
CA TRP A 362 4.51 18.90 -3.72
C TRP A 362 5.95 18.41 -3.91
N CYS A 363 6.15 17.38 -4.74
CA CYS A 363 7.44 16.84 -5.10
C CYS A 363 7.87 17.42 -6.45
N LYS A 364 9.04 18.07 -6.53
CA LYS A 364 9.55 18.64 -7.79
C LYS A 364 9.83 17.54 -8.82
N ASP A 365 10.55 16.50 -8.39
CA ASP A 365 11.08 15.43 -9.24
C ASP A 365 10.14 14.22 -9.34
N ASN A 366 10.56 13.17 -10.05
CA ASN A 366 9.85 11.90 -10.05
C ASN A 366 9.95 11.24 -8.69
N THR A 367 8.89 10.58 -8.25
CA THR A 367 8.99 9.67 -7.11
C THR A 367 10.02 8.57 -7.43
N PRO A 368 11.02 8.34 -6.57
CA PRO A 368 11.99 7.27 -6.77
C PRO A 368 11.30 5.92 -6.93
N LYS A 369 11.78 5.06 -7.82
CA LYS A 369 11.26 3.70 -7.92
C LYS A 369 11.55 2.93 -6.63
N ILE A 370 10.68 2.00 -6.26
CA ILE A 370 10.81 1.25 -5.00
C ILE A 370 12.15 0.50 -4.89
N ARG A 371 12.72 0.00 -6.00
CA ARG A 371 14.07 -0.60 -6.01
C ARG A 371 15.14 0.41 -5.59
N SER A 372 15.08 1.65 -6.09
CA SER A 372 16.01 2.71 -5.69
C SER A 372 15.83 3.08 -4.23
N GLN A 373 14.58 3.15 -3.75
CA GLN A 373 14.26 3.39 -2.34
C GLN A 373 14.89 2.33 -1.43
N VAL A 374 14.74 1.05 -1.78
CA VAL A 374 15.31 -0.12 -1.06
C VAL A 374 16.83 -0.11 -1.09
N ALA A 375 17.44 0.18 -2.24
CA ALA A 375 18.88 0.34 -2.36
C ALA A 375 19.39 1.51 -1.51
N SER A 376 18.63 2.61 -1.42
CA SER A 376 18.97 3.74 -0.56
C SER A 376 18.91 3.36 0.92
N ILE A 377 17.85 2.67 1.37
CA ILE A 377 17.75 2.15 2.74
C ILE A 377 18.94 1.23 3.07
N SER A 378 19.32 0.35 2.14
CA SER A 378 20.50 -0.50 2.29
C SER A 378 21.79 0.31 2.52
N LYS A 379 22.02 1.38 1.75
CA LYS A 379 23.17 2.30 1.94
C LYS A 379 23.09 3.08 3.26
N ILE A 380 21.89 3.51 3.66
CA ILE A 380 21.67 4.21 4.93
C ILE A 380 22.09 3.29 6.08
N LEU A 381 21.66 2.02 6.04
CA LEU A 381 22.10 1.03 7.01
C LEU A 381 23.61 0.82 6.97
N ASP A 382 24.27 0.77 5.82
CA ASP A 382 25.73 0.64 5.78
C ASP A 382 26.47 1.83 6.42
N SER A 383 25.82 3.00 6.48
CA SER A 383 26.39 4.19 7.11
C SER A 383 26.10 4.33 8.61
N VAL A 384 25.03 3.71 9.11
CA VAL A 384 24.53 3.89 10.48
C VAL A 384 24.59 2.61 11.31
N SER A 385 24.51 1.45 10.66
CA SER A 385 24.44 0.17 11.36
C SER A 385 25.75 -0.14 12.07
N VAL A 386 25.56 -0.67 13.27
CA VAL A 386 26.62 -1.13 14.15
C VAL A 386 26.33 -2.59 14.50
N GLY A 387 27.36 -3.39 14.73
CA GLY A 387 27.19 -4.78 15.14
C GLY A 387 26.80 -5.71 13.99
N SER A 388 25.58 -6.25 14.00
CA SER A 388 25.19 -7.35 13.11
C SER A 388 24.97 -6.96 11.65
N GLY A 389 24.97 -5.65 11.35
CA GLY A 389 24.63 -5.11 10.03
C GLY A 389 23.14 -5.22 9.68
N LYS A 390 22.29 -5.52 10.67
CA LYS A 390 20.84 -5.70 10.52
C LYS A 390 20.06 -4.57 11.19
N ALA A 391 18.78 -4.45 10.84
CA ALA A 391 17.85 -3.53 11.47
C ALA A 391 16.51 -4.18 11.78
N THR A 392 15.82 -3.66 12.80
CA THR A 392 14.40 -3.93 13.01
C THR A 392 13.58 -2.94 12.21
N PHE A 393 12.72 -3.42 11.32
CA PHE A 393 11.91 -2.57 10.46
C PHE A 393 10.50 -2.43 11.02
N VAL A 394 10.02 -1.20 11.11
CA VAL A 394 8.65 -0.87 11.53
C VAL A 394 8.00 -0.07 10.40
N GLY A 395 6.88 -0.55 9.90
CA GLY A 395 6.23 0.07 8.74
C GLY A 395 4.74 0.22 8.99
N HIS A 396 4.23 1.42 8.73
CA HIS A 396 2.80 1.69 8.75
C HIS A 396 2.24 1.83 7.35
N SER A 397 1.13 1.15 7.05
CA SER A 397 0.39 1.29 5.80
C SER A 397 1.34 1.18 4.60
N TYR A 398 1.46 2.21 3.74
CA TYR A 398 2.39 2.22 2.59
C TYR A 398 3.85 1.86 2.93
N GLY A 399 4.34 2.22 4.12
CA GLY A 399 5.70 1.86 4.54
C GLY A 399 5.96 0.36 4.56
N THR A 400 4.91 -0.46 4.74
CA THR A 400 5.01 -1.93 4.71
C THR A 400 5.41 -2.48 3.33
N ALA A 401 5.15 -1.76 2.24
CA ALA A 401 5.62 -2.15 0.91
C ALA A 401 7.14 -2.09 0.81
N LEU A 402 7.79 -1.09 1.43
CA LEU A 402 9.25 -1.00 1.48
C LEU A 402 9.86 -2.11 2.34
N ILE A 403 9.21 -2.47 3.46
CA ILE A 403 9.64 -3.60 4.28
C ILE A 403 9.56 -4.91 3.50
N SER A 404 8.45 -5.13 2.78
CA SER A 404 8.29 -6.30 1.90
C SER A 404 9.45 -6.42 0.91
N TRP A 405 9.88 -5.32 0.31
CA TRP A 405 11.03 -5.34 -0.59
C TRP A 405 12.36 -5.56 0.13
N MET A 406 12.56 -5.01 1.32
CA MET A 406 13.76 -5.27 2.14
C MET A 406 13.86 -6.76 2.48
N VAL A 407 12.76 -7.40 2.88
CA VAL A 407 12.73 -8.86 3.16
C VAL A 407 13.05 -9.68 1.92
N GLN A 408 12.55 -9.27 0.76
CA GLN A 408 12.74 -10.02 -0.49
C GLN A 408 14.14 -9.82 -1.11
N SER A 409 14.71 -8.61 -1.03
CA SER A 409 15.97 -8.22 -1.68
C SER A 409 17.19 -8.22 -0.77
N HIS A 410 17.02 -7.85 0.49
CA HIS A 410 18.10 -7.69 1.47
C HIS A 410 17.79 -8.37 2.81
N PRO A 411 17.37 -9.66 2.83
CA PRO A 411 17.03 -10.34 4.08
C PRO A 411 18.20 -10.44 5.06
N GLU A 412 19.43 -10.39 4.55
CA GLU A 412 20.66 -10.31 5.36
C GLU A 412 20.72 -9.06 6.23
N LYS A 413 20.00 -7.99 5.87
CA LYS A 413 19.92 -6.73 6.64
C LYS A 413 18.68 -6.64 7.53
N VAL A 414 17.81 -7.64 7.53
CA VAL A 414 16.56 -7.63 8.31
C VAL A 414 16.74 -8.49 9.57
N LYS A 415 16.66 -7.84 10.74
CA LYS A 415 16.66 -8.51 12.04
C LYS A 415 15.27 -9.00 12.42
N GLY A 416 14.26 -8.18 12.19
CA GLY A 416 12.86 -8.42 12.52
C GLY A 416 11.97 -7.36 11.89
N CYS A 417 10.68 -7.65 11.81
CA CYS A 417 9.70 -6.78 11.16
C CYS A 417 8.50 -6.52 12.07
N VAL A 418 7.97 -5.30 12.03
CA VAL A 418 6.68 -4.93 12.61
C VAL A 418 5.86 -4.24 11.53
N PHE A 419 4.72 -4.85 11.23
CA PHE A 419 3.78 -4.39 10.21
C PHE A 419 2.55 -3.79 10.89
N ILE A 420 2.32 -2.50 10.72
CA ILE A 420 1.18 -1.76 11.28
C ILE A 420 0.21 -1.46 10.14
N ASP A 421 -1.00 -2.03 10.20
CA ASP A 421 -2.01 -2.01 9.13
C ASP A 421 -1.41 -2.27 7.73
N PRO A 422 -0.84 -3.47 7.50
CA PRO A 422 -0.05 -3.78 6.31
C PRO A 422 -0.84 -3.82 5.02
N ILE A 423 -0.27 -3.21 3.98
CA ILE A 423 -0.74 -3.30 2.60
C ILE A 423 0.17 -4.19 1.73
N CYS A 424 0.95 -5.09 2.32
CA CYS A 424 1.83 -6.01 1.58
C CYS A 424 1.35 -7.47 1.59
N PHE A 425 0.29 -7.79 2.34
CA PHE A 425 -0.29 -9.14 2.43
C PHE A 425 -1.58 -9.21 1.62
N MET A 426 -1.84 -10.36 0.99
CA MET A 426 -3.08 -10.60 0.21
C MET A 426 -3.38 -9.51 -0.85
N LEU A 427 -2.34 -8.91 -1.44
CA LEU A 427 -2.47 -7.82 -2.41
C LEU A 427 -3.19 -8.19 -3.71
N HIS A 428 -3.26 -9.48 -4.03
CA HIS A 428 -4.04 -10.00 -5.14
C HIS A 428 -5.55 -9.91 -4.90
N LEU A 429 -6.00 -9.73 -3.66
CA LEU A 429 -7.42 -9.50 -3.38
C LEU A 429 -7.83 -8.11 -3.85
N LYS A 430 -8.99 -8.02 -4.50
CA LYS A 430 -9.56 -6.74 -4.95
C LYS A 430 -9.59 -5.68 -3.83
N LYS A 431 -9.85 -6.10 -2.58
CA LYS A 431 -10.17 -5.20 -1.45
C LYS A 431 -9.11 -4.12 -1.23
N ILE A 432 -7.82 -4.44 -1.24
CA ILE A 432 -6.76 -3.47 -0.91
C ILE A 432 -6.66 -2.37 -1.98
N LEU A 433 -6.57 -2.79 -3.24
CA LEU A 433 -6.32 -1.89 -4.37
C LEU A 433 -7.60 -1.14 -4.77
N PHE A 434 -8.75 -1.81 -4.67
CA PHE A 434 -10.07 -1.27 -5.02
C PHE A 434 -10.60 -0.31 -3.95
N ASN A 435 -10.49 -0.63 -2.65
CA ASN A 435 -11.10 0.21 -1.61
C ASN A 435 -10.39 1.56 -1.47
N PHE A 436 -9.05 1.59 -1.58
CA PHE A 436 -8.33 2.85 -1.45
C PHE A 436 -8.60 3.81 -2.63
N HIS A 437 -8.67 3.32 -3.87
CA HIS A 437 -8.75 4.18 -5.07
C HIS A 437 -10.12 4.22 -5.74
N LEU A 438 -10.76 3.07 -5.90
CA LEU A 438 -11.93 2.91 -6.79
C LEU A 438 -13.25 3.08 -6.02
N GLN A 439 -13.39 2.50 -4.82
CA GLN A 439 -14.60 2.71 -3.99
C GLN A 439 -14.70 4.14 -3.45
N ARG A 440 -13.57 4.71 -3.00
CA ARG A 440 -13.54 5.99 -2.29
C ARG A 440 -13.93 7.18 -3.15
N VAL A 441 -13.60 7.17 -4.44
CA VAL A 441 -13.82 8.32 -5.32
C VAL A 441 -15.18 8.26 -6.01
N ASP A 442 -15.58 7.10 -6.55
CA ASP A 442 -16.57 7.04 -7.63
C ASP A 442 -17.68 5.98 -7.49
N GLU A 443 -17.77 5.20 -6.40
CA GLU A 443 -18.79 4.15 -6.29
C GLU A 443 -20.19 4.62 -5.84
N LYS A 444 -21.21 4.04 -6.49
CA LYS A 444 -22.62 4.13 -6.10
C LYS A 444 -22.91 3.53 -4.73
N ILE A 445 -22.06 2.64 -4.19
CA ILE A 445 -22.20 2.07 -2.84
C ILE A 445 -22.04 3.14 -1.76
N GLN A 446 -21.27 4.21 -2.01
CA GLN A 446 -21.28 5.39 -1.14
C GLN A 446 -22.57 6.21 -1.20
N SER A 447 -23.53 5.92 -2.11
CA SER A 447 -24.83 6.59 -2.07
C SER A 447 -25.65 6.27 -0.82
N THR A 448 -25.27 5.24 -0.03
CA THR A 448 -25.89 4.92 1.26
C THR A 448 -25.11 5.38 2.48
N ARG A 449 -23.79 5.67 2.38
CA ARG A 449 -23.02 6.36 3.44
C ARG A 449 -23.19 7.87 3.25
N LYS A 450 -23.52 8.63 4.30
CA LYS A 450 -23.55 10.11 4.20
C LYS A 450 -22.18 10.61 3.75
N TRP A 451 -22.13 11.67 2.95
CA TRP A 451 -20.86 12.33 2.63
C TRP A 451 -20.10 12.58 3.93
N ASP A 452 -18.85 12.14 3.97
CA ASP A 452 -18.03 12.31 5.15
C ASP A 452 -17.95 13.79 5.49
N ASN A 453 -17.99 14.09 6.79
CA ASN A 453 -17.78 15.45 7.26
C ASN A 453 -16.43 15.94 6.70
N PRO A 454 -16.34 17.11 6.05
CA PRO A 454 -15.08 17.61 5.50
C PRO A 454 -13.97 17.78 6.57
N PHE A 455 -14.34 17.80 7.85
CA PHE A 455 -13.44 17.83 9.00
C PHE A 455 -13.16 16.45 9.62
N SER A 456 -13.57 15.34 8.99
CA SER A 456 -13.33 13.97 9.48
C SER A 456 -12.02 13.35 8.97
N ILE A 457 -11.57 12.29 9.64
CA ILE A 457 -10.44 11.45 9.19
C ILE A 457 -10.71 10.86 7.79
N GLY A 458 -11.96 10.47 7.49
CA GLY A 458 -12.36 10.00 6.15
C GLY A 458 -12.14 11.04 5.06
N SER A 459 -12.40 12.32 5.35
CA SER A 459 -12.10 13.44 4.44
C SER A 459 -10.59 13.59 4.18
N LEU A 460 -9.74 13.45 5.20
CA LEU A 460 -8.28 13.49 5.04
C LEU A 460 -7.77 12.32 4.17
N ILE A 461 -8.36 11.14 4.33
CA ILE A 461 -8.04 9.97 3.51
C ILE A 461 -8.47 10.18 2.05
N ASN A 462 -9.65 10.76 1.79
CA ASN A 462 -10.09 11.10 0.43
C ASN A 462 -9.22 12.21 -0.20
N LEU A 463 -8.82 13.19 0.61
CA LEU A 463 -7.89 14.25 0.22
C LEU A 463 -6.56 13.66 -0.25
N ALA A 464 -6.05 12.65 0.48
CA ALA A 464 -4.85 11.91 0.12
C ALA A 464 -5.03 11.04 -1.12
N GLY A 465 -6.17 10.33 -1.23
CA GLY A 465 -6.47 9.46 -2.37
C GLY A 465 -6.61 10.19 -3.70
N THR A 466 -6.80 11.52 -3.69
CA THR A 466 -6.97 12.35 -4.90
C THR A 466 -5.84 13.38 -5.09
N GLU A 467 -4.85 13.41 -4.18
CA GLU A 467 -3.64 14.21 -4.30
C GLU A 467 -2.71 13.57 -5.35
N MET A 468 -2.12 14.39 -6.23
CA MET A 468 -1.49 13.90 -7.45
C MET A 468 -0.26 13.01 -7.23
N HIS A 469 0.57 13.30 -6.23
CA HIS A 469 1.79 12.54 -5.95
C HIS A 469 1.49 11.21 -5.28
N THR A 470 0.61 11.24 -4.28
CA THR A 470 0.12 10.05 -3.58
C THR A 470 -0.58 9.13 -4.58
N ASN A 471 -1.50 9.65 -5.39
CA ASN A 471 -2.22 8.89 -6.41
C ASN A 471 -1.26 8.32 -7.46
N TYR A 472 -0.23 9.08 -7.89
CA TYR A 472 0.80 8.58 -8.79
C TYR A 472 1.59 7.42 -8.19
N SER A 473 2.06 7.54 -6.94
CA SER A 473 2.83 6.48 -6.28
C SER A 473 2.02 5.20 -6.11
N MET A 474 0.74 5.33 -5.79
CA MET A 474 -0.13 4.18 -5.58
C MET A 474 -0.66 3.55 -6.87
N LEU A 475 -0.89 4.32 -7.93
CA LEU A 475 -1.42 3.77 -9.19
C LEU A 475 -0.33 3.47 -10.21
N ARG A 476 0.86 4.09 -10.16
CA ARG A 476 1.91 3.84 -11.16
C ARG A 476 3.07 3.04 -10.63
N GLN A 477 3.39 3.15 -9.35
CA GLN A 477 4.59 2.52 -8.77
C GLN A 477 4.28 1.35 -7.85
N PHE A 478 3.00 1.10 -7.58
CA PHE A 478 2.54 0.02 -6.74
C PHE A 478 2.17 -1.19 -7.60
N SER A 479 3.07 -2.17 -7.68
CA SER A 479 2.77 -3.46 -8.30
C SER A 479 2.34 -4.44 -7.22
N TRP A 480 1.14 -5.02 -7.38
CA TRP A 480 0.60 -5.97 -6.42
C TRP A 480 1.54 -7.18 -6.25
N ALA A 481 2.06 -7.71 -7.37
CA ALA A 481 2.83 -8.95 -7.38
C ALA A 481 4.19 -8.81 -6.70
N THR A 482 4.91 -7.71 -6.95
CA THR A 482 6.23 -7.48 -6.33
C THR A 482 6.14 -7.02 -4.88
N ASN A 483 5.09 -6.27 -4.53
CA ASN A 483 4.86 -5.84 -3.15
C ASN A 483 4.33 -6.97 -2.28
N SER A 484 3.78 -8.03 -2.87
CA SER A 484 3.21 -9.18 -2.15
C SER A 484 4.28 -9.92 -1.36
N LEU A 485 4.11 -9.91 -0.04
CA LEU A 485 4.87 -10.71 0.90
C LEU A 485 4.02 -11.90 1.35
N TRP A 486 4.62 -13.09 1.39
CA TRP A 486 3.95 -14.31 1.86
C TRP A 486 4.55 -14.76 3.19
N PRO A 487 3.82 -15.52 4.04
CA PRO A 487 4.34 -15.99 5.32
C PRO A 487 5.67 -16.76 5.18
N GLU A 488 5.82 -17.57 4.14
CA GLU A 488 7.04 -18.34 3.90
C GLU A 488 8.23 -17.43 3.60
N ASP A 489 8.00 -16.23 3.07
CA ASP A 489 9.08 -15.29 2.83
C ASP A 489 9.78 -14.90 4.14
N LEU A 490 9.01 -14.75 5.21
CA LEU A 490 9.48 -14.42 6.56
C LEU A 490 10.01 -15.65 7.29
N VAL A 491 9.25 -16.76 7.26
CA VAL A 491 9.57 -17.99 7.99
C VAL A 491 10.84 -18.64 7.44
N ASN A 492 10.96 -18.80 6.12
CA ASN A 492 12.14 -19.46 5.52
C ASN A 492 13.43 -18.67 5.74
N ARG A 493 13.31 -17.36 5.99
CA ARG A 493 14.43 -16.45 6.27
C ARG A 493 14.67 -16.25 7.77
N ASN A 494 13.87 -16.91 8.62
CA ASN A 494 13.94 -16.84 10.07
C ASN A 494 13.88 -15.38 10.57
N ILE A 495 12.90 -14.61 10.07
CA ILE A 495 12.69 -13.21 10.45
C ILE A 495 11.53 -13.14 11.46
N PRO A 496 11.79 -12.85 12.75
CA PRO A 496 10.76 -12.59 13.74
C PRO A 496 9.87 -11.42 13.29
N THR A 497 8.56 -11.60 13.38
CA THR A 497 7.61 -10.65 12.82
C THR A 497 6.42 -10.44 13.75
N SER A 498 6.03 -9.19 13.96
CA SER A 498 4.72 -8.85 14.53
C SER A 498 3.85 -8.15 13.49
N ILE A 499 2.59 -8.56 13.39
CA ILE A 499 1.59 -7.97 12.51
C ILE A 499 0.51 -7.38 13.39
N ILE A 500 0.26 -6.08 13.26
CA ILE A 500 -0.67 -5.33 14.08
C ILE A 500 -1.71 -4.73 13.13
N MET A 501 -2.98 -5.07 13.33
CA MET A 501 -4.09 -4.68 12.44
C MET A 501 -5.23 -4.03 13.21
N SER A 502 -5.93 -3.14 12.54
CA SER A 502 -7.15 -2.49 13.01
C SER A 502 -8.38 -3.28 12.56
N GLU A 503 -9.27 -3.73 13.46
CA GLU A 503 -10.38 -4.64 13.13
C GLU A 503 -11.30 -4.11 12.02
N VAL A 504 -11.63 -2.81 12.07
CA VAL A 504 -12.56 -2.16 11.12
C VAL A 504 -11.83 -1.41 10.00
N ASP A 505 -10.66 -1.92 9.60
CA ASP A 505 -9.89 -1.37 8.49
C ASP A 505 -10.62 -1.49 7.13
N ASP A 506 -10.94 -0.34 6.55
CA ASP A 506 -11.59 -0.21 5.24
C ASP A 506 -10.62 -0.52 4.06
N ILE A 507 -9.31 -0.61 4.30
CA ILE A 507 -8.25 -0.88 3.30
C ILE A 507 -7.80 -2.34 3.39
N VAL A 508 -7.37 -2.77 4.58
CA VAL A 508 -6.76 -4.10 4.77
C VAL A 508 -7.84 -5.18 4.89
N PRO A 509 -7.69 -6.34 4.22
CA PRO A 509 -8.54 -7.51 4.41
C PRO A 509 -8.12 -8.26 5.68
N VAL A 510 -8.40 -7.65 6.84
CA VAL A 510 -7.95 -8.13 8.16
C VAL A 510 -8.23 -9.62 8.37
N GLN A 511 -9.45 -10.07 8.07
CA GLN A 511 -9.85 -11.48 8.23
C GLN A 511 -9.05 -12.42 7.33
N ASP A 512 -8.80 -12.04 6.07
CA ASP A 512 -8.02 -12.86 5.14
C ASP A 512 -6.54 -12.90 5.55
N VAL A 513 -5.99 -11.78 6.01
CA VAL A 513 -4.61 -11.71 6.52
C VAL A 513 -4.46 -12.54 7.78
N GLU A 514 -5.39 -12.44 8.73
CA GLU A 514 -5.38 -13.24 9.95
C GLU A 514 -5.41 -14.74 9.63
N GLN A 515 -6.32 -15.16 8.75
CA GLN A 515 -6.40 -16.56 8.31
C GLN A 515 -5.13 -17.03 7.59
N LEU A 516 -4.51 -16.17 6.77
CA LEU A 516 -3.26 -16.49 6.08
C LEU A 516 -2.14 -16.85 7.08
N PHE A 517 -1.97 -16.03 8.12
CA PHE A 517 -0.92 -16.24 9.11
C PHE A 517 -1.26 -17.32 10.13
N GLN A 518 -2.54 -17.53 10.45
CA GLN A 518 -2.99 -18.69 11.22
C GLN A 518 -2.68 -20.01 10.51
N ARG A 519 -2.85 -20.09 9.18
CA ARG A 519 -2.51 -21.28 8.39
C ARG A 519 -1.02 -21.56 8.31
N ALA A 520 -0.20 -20.50 8.33
CA ALA A 520 1.25 -20.63 8.33
C ALA A 520 1.80 -21.20 9.66
N ASP A 521 1.04 -21.05 10.76
CA ASP A 521 1.29 -21.64 12.08
C ASP A 521 2.77 -21.61 12.50
N SER A 522 3.31 -20.40 12.67
CA SER A 522 4.74 -20.19 12.96
C SER A 522 4.96 -19.41 14.23
N ALA A 523 5.78 -19.94 15.14
CA ALA A 523 6.20 -19.28 16.37
C ALA A 523 7.08 -18.03 16.15
N LEU A 524 7.47 -17.74 14.89
CA LEU A 524 8.18 -16.52 14.52
C LEU A 524 7.24 -15.33 14.25
N ILE A 525 5.93 -15.58 14.11
CA ILE A 525 4.97 -14.58 13.67
C ILE A 525 3.89 -14.42 14.73
N ASP A 526 3.78 -13.21 15.27
CA ASP A 526 2.72 -12.83 16.19
C ASP A 526 1.72 -11.91 15.46
N VAL A 527 0.42 -12.21 15.55
CA VAL A 527 -0.66 -11.41 14.93
C VAL A 527 -1.50 -10.78 16.04
N HIS A 528 -1.69 -9.47 15.95
CA HIS A 528 -2.44 -8.65 16.90
C HIS A 528 -3.53 -7.89 16.14
N VAL A 529 -4.76 -7.91 16.66
CA VAL A 529 -5.88 -7.15 16.11
C VAL A 529 -6.46 -6.26 17.21
N PHE A 530 -6.56 -4.96 16.95
CA PHE A 530 -7.22 -4.02 17.86
C PHE A 530 -8.72 -3.94 17.55
N ASP A 531 -9.54 -4.29 18.54
CA ASP A 531 -11.00 -4.26 18.45
C ASP A 531 -11.51 -2.84 18.17
N ASN A 532 -12.46 -2.71 17.24
CA ASN A 532 -13.10 -1.45 16.83
C ASN A 532 -12.13 -0.33 16.38
N ALA A 533 -10.87 -0.65 16.08
CA ALA A 533 -9.91 0.31 15.56
C ALA A 533 -10.04 0.48 14.05
N ASN A 534 -9.92 1.71 13.56
CA ASN A 534 -9.80 2.06 12.15
C ASN A 534 -8.33 2.13 11.73
N HIS A 535 -8.10 2.06 10.42
CA HIS A 535 -6.76 2.17 9.84
C HIS A 535 -5.98 3.37 10.37
N GLY A 536 -4.84 3.11 11.01
CA GLY A 536 -3.93 4.11 11.55
C GLY A 536 -4.32 4.63 12.94
N ASP A 537 -5.39 4.16 13.59
CA ASP A 537 -5.79 4.62 14.93
C ASP A 537 -4.67 4.41 15.96
N MET A 538 -3.83 3.39 15.77
CA MET A 538 -2.61 3.13 16.58
C MET A 538 -1.57 4.26 16.56
N LEU A 539 -1.65 5.20 15.61
CA LEU A 539 -0.78 6.38 15.58
C LEU A 539 -1.33 7.52 16.45
N PHE A 540 -2.64 7.56 16.68
CA PHE A 540 -3.33 8.69 17.28
C PHE A 540 -3.85 8.38 18.69
N ASP A 541 -4.43 7.21 18.89
CA ASP A 541 -4.92 6.74 20.18
C ASP A 541 -3.74 6.38 21.10
N GLU A 542 -3.71 6.96 22.29
CA GLU A 542 -2.59 6.84 23.23
C GLU A 542 -2.45 5.42 23.80
N GLU A 543 -3.57 4.75 24.10
CA GLU A 543 -3.55 3.40 24.66
C GLU A 543 -3.11 2.37 23.62
N MET A 544 -3.67 2.46 22.41
CA MET A 544 -3.26 1.59 21.30
C MET A 544 -1.79 1.81 20.94
N ARG A 545 -1.35 3.08 20.86
CA ARG A 545 0.04 3.42 20.54
C ARG A 545 1.02 2.89 21.57
N ALA A 546 0.71 2.99 22.86
CA ALA A 546 1.56 2.46 23.93
C ALA A 546 1.75 0.93 23.80
N VAL A 547 0.68 0.19 23.51
CA VAL A 547 0.76 -1.26 23.25
C VAL A 547 1.59 -1.55 21.99
N THR A 548 1.38 -0.81 20.91
CA THR A 548 2.16 -0.94 19.66
C THR A 548 3.66 -0.70 19.90
N VAL A 549 4.02 0.31 20.70
CA VAL A 549 5.42 0.62 21.05
C VAL A 549 6.07 -0.52 21.83
N GLU A 550 5.36 -1.13 22.78
CA GLU A 550 5.88 -2.28 23.53
C GLU A 550 6.08 -3.52 22.65
N ILE A 551 5.18 -3.78 21.70
CA ILE A 551 5.36 -4.85 20.69
C ILE A 551 6.62 -4.59 19.85
N ILE A 552 6.79 -3.35 19.37
CA ILE A 552 7.98 -2.95 18.60
C ILE A 552 9.26 -3.19 19.39
N ARG A 553 9.28 -2.75 20.64
CA ARG A 553 10.42 -2.92 21.56
C ARG A 553 10.72 -4.41 21.79
N GLY A 554 9.70 -5.24 21.92
CA GLY A 554 9.84 -6.70 22.05
C GLY A 554 10.57 -7.33 20.86
N ILE A 555 10.17 -6.98 19.64
CA ILE A 555 10.86 -7.46 18.42
C ILE A 555 12.29 -6.91 18.34
N ALA A 556 12.50 -5.62 18.61
CA ALA A 556 13.83 -5.00 18.56
C ALA A 556 14.82 -5.65 19.54
N ARG A 557 14.34 -6.04 20.73
CA ARG A 557 15.10 -6.73 21.78
C ARG A 557 15.25 -8.23 21.57
N THR A 558 14.51 -8.83 20.62
CA THR A 558 14.64 -10.26 20.34
C THR A 558 16.06 -10.55 19.88
N SER A 559 16.90 -11.00 20.81
CA SER A 559 18.28 -11.39 20.54
C SER A 559 18.30 -12.78 19.93
N HIS A 560 19.41 -13.10 19.24
CA HIS A 560 19.71 -14.47 18.80
C HIS A 560 19.56 -15.53 19.93
N SER A 561 19.50 -15.13 21.22
CA SER A 561 19.39 -16.02 22.38
C SER A 561 18.04 -16.73 22.56
N ARG A 562 16.94 -16.29 21.92
CA ARG A 562 15.70 -17.11 21.89
C ARG A 562 15.94 -18.39 21.08
N ARG A 563 16.90 -18.36 20.15
CA ARG A 563 17.34 -19.48 19.32
C ARG A 563 18.18 -20.49 20.11
N GLU A 564 19.07 -20.04 20.99
CA GLU A 564 19.80 -20.95 21.90
C GLU A 564 18.86 -21.60 22.90
N ARG A 565 17.91 -20.87 23.51
CA ARG A 565 16.96 -21.49 24.45
C ARG A 565 16.00 -22.48 23.81
N ILE A 566 15.61 -22.28 22.55
CA ILE A 566 14.77 -23.26 21.83
C ILE A 566 15.61 -24.45 21.36
N LEU A 567 16.85 -24.24 20.89
CA LEU A 567 17.75 -25.33 20.49
C LEU A 567 18.29 -26.14 21.69
N GLU A 568 18.54 -25.51 22.84
CA GLU A 568 18.90 -26.18 24.11
C GLU A 568 17.70 -26.88 24.77
N SER A 569 16.46 -26.50 24.43
CA SER A 569 15.26 -27.25 24.87
C SER A 569 14.92 -28.44 23.96
N LEU A 570 15.60 -28.56 22.82
CA LEU A 570 15.41 -29.60 21.80
C LEU A 570 16.63 -30.55 21.67
N LEU A 571 17.68 -30.35 22.46
CA LEU A 571 18.81 -31.25 22.68
C LEU A 571 18.77 -31.77 24.12
#